data_AF-A0A560I6L2-F1
#
_entry.id   AF-A0A560I6L2-F1
#
_cell.length_a   1.000
_cell.length_b   1.000
_cell.length_c   1.000
_cell.angle_alpha   90.00
_cell.angle_beta   90.00
_cell.angle_gamma   90.00
#
_symmetry.space_group_name_H-M   'P 1'
#
loop_
_entity.id
_entity.type
_entity.pdbx_description
1 polymer ?
#
loop_
_entity_poly.entity_id
_entity_poly.type
_entity_poly.pdbx_seq_one_letter_code
_entity_poly.pdbx_strand_id
1 'polypeptide(L)'
;MHIPVAFPLSTPGTVTQAEEDPPTPVLGTAPGITSHPGDAVHLLREERMPLAGVPDCVARTYAVIHRRHGVYTHIYTVLESRQHVRRVTHLRRVLAGEQLAAARAWVLAGRHLGRLAF
;
A
#
# COMPACT_ATOMS: atom_id res chain seq x y z
N MET A 1 -16.06 -51.81 -35.49
CA MET A 1 -16.01 -50.34 -35.63
C MET A 1 -17.22 -49.74 -34.91
N HIS A 2 -17.05 -48.53 -34.39
CA HIS A 2 -18.08 -47.60 -33.89
C HIS A 2 -18.42 -47.65 -32.38
N ILE A 3 -17.80 -46.72 -31.65
CA ILE A 3 -18.17 -46.23 -30.32
C ILE A 3 -19.13 -45.04 -30.53
N PRO A 4 -20.08 -44.78 -29.61
CA PRO A 4 -20.21 -43.40 -29.16
C PRO A 4 -20.23 -43.26 -27.64
N VAL A 5 -19.63 -42.15 -27.24
CA VAL A 5 -19.24 -41.71 -25.92
C VAL A 5 -20.44 -41.06 -25.22
N ALA A 6 -20.65 -41.36 -23.94
CA ALA A 6 -21.48 -40.55 -23.06
C ALA A 6 -20.60 -40.04 -21.90
N PHE A 7 -20.30 -38.74 -21.94
CA PHE A 7 -19.59 -38.00 -20.91
C PHE A 7 -20.54 -37.68 -19.74
N PRO A 8 -20.16 -37.92 -18.47
CA PRO A 8 -20.73 -37.18 -17.36
C PRO A 8 -19.94 -35.87 -17.15
N LEU A 9 -20.67 -34.75 -17.12
CA LEU A 9 -20.18 -33.43 -16.73
C LEU A 9 -19.80 -33.43 -15.25
N SER A 10 -18.51 -33.61 -14.95
CA SER A 10 -17.95 -33.22 -13.66
C SER A 10 -17.80 -31.70 -13.65
N THR A 11 -18.64 -31.00 -12.89
CA THR A 11 -18.39 -29.60 -12.50
C THR A 11 -17.33 -29.58 -11.41
N PRO A 12 -16.13 -29.01 -11.62
CA PRO A 12 -15.33 -28.57 -10.49
C PRO A 12 -15.89 -27.21 -10.07
N GLY A 13 -16.50 -27.17 -8.89
CA GLY A 13 -16.69 -25.91 -8.18
C GLY A 13 -15.32 -25.30 -7.93
N THR A 14 -14.95 -24.31 -8.74
CA THR A 14 -13.82 -23.43 -8.47
C THR A 14 -14.14 -22.68 -7.19
N VAL A 15 -13.66 -23.21 -6.06
CA VAL A 15 -13.40 -22.39 -4.88
C VAL A 15 -12.22 -21.52 -5.27
N THR A 16 -12.50 -20.35 -5.85
CA THR A 16 -11.53 -19.26 -5.90
C THR A 16 -11.30 -18.86 -4.45
N GLN A 17 -10.29 -19.48 -3.84
CA GLN A 17 -9.72 -19.00 -2.59
C GLN A 17 -9.40 -17.53 -2.83
N ALA A 18 -10.09 -16.65 -2.09
CA ALA A 18 -9.79 -15.24 -2.10
C ALA A 18 -8.29 -15.10 -1.91
N GLU A 19 -7.63 -14.44 -2.87
CA GLU A 19 -6.24 -14.03 -2.75
C GLU A 19 -6.17 -13.18 -1.47
N GLU A 20 -5.81 -13.82 -0.35
CA GLU A 20 -5.47 -13.13 0.88
C GLU A 20 -4.24 -12.29 0.55
N ASP A 21 -4.48 -11.00 0.32
CA ASP A 21 -3.47 -9.96 0.22
C ASP A 21 -2.45 -10.22 1.34
N PRO A 22 -1.17 -10.48 1.01
CA PRO A 22 -0.20 -10.92 2.00
C PRO A 22 -0.16 -9.91 3.16
N PRO A 23 -0.05 -10.37 4.42
CA PRO A 23 -0.12 -9.48 5.57
C PRO A 23 0.96 -8.41 5.45
N THR A 24 0.55 -7.16 5.21
CA THR A 24 1.50 -6.05 5.13
C THR A 24 2.26 -5.96 6.45
N PRO A 25 3.61 -5.99 6.42
CA PRO A 25 4.39 -5.94 7.64
C PRO A 25 4.06 -4.66 8.41
N VAL A 26 3.77 -4.84 9.70
CA VAL A 26 3.63 -3.72 10.63
C VAL A 26 5.02 -3.28 11.03
N LEU A 27 5.39 -2.07 10.63
CA LEU A 27 6.60 -1.41 11.03
C LEU A 27 6.34 -0.70 12.38
N GLY A 28 7.31 -0.73 13.28
CA GLY A 28 7.24 0.04 14.53
C GLY A 28 7.44 1.54 14.28
N THR A 29 8.22 1.91 13.25
CA THR A 29 8.48 3.28 12.81
C THR A 29 8.80 3.30 11.32
N ALA A 30 8.70 4.47 10.68
CA ALA A 30 9.20 4.69 9.33
C ALA A 30 9.94 6.05 9.23
N PRO A 31 11.11 6.11 8.57
CA PRO A 31 11.86 7.36 8.46
C PRO A 31 11.06 8.48 7.80
N GLY A 32 11.03 9.65 8.43
CA GLY A 32 10.34 10.83 7.91
C GLY A 32 8.82 10.84 8.14
N ILE A 33 8.27 9.87 8.87
CA ILE A 33 6.85 9.82 9.20
C ILE A 33 6.66 10.09 10.70
N THR A 34 5.65 10.89 11.03
CA THR A 34 5.27 11.11 12.42
C THR A 34 4.50 9.88 12.94
N SER A 35 5.10 9.14 13.87
CA SER A 35 4.47 8.01 14.58
C SER A 35 4.85 8.07 16.06
N HIS A 36 3.95 7.64 16.93
CA HIS A 36 4.14 7.58 18.38
C HIS A 36 4.12 6.12 18.87
N PRO A 37 4.63 5.84 20.08
CA PRO A 37 4.47 4.52 20.69
C PRO A 37 3.00 4.10 20.73
N GLY A 38 2.70 2.90 20.23
CA GLY A 38 1.34 2.37 20.13
C GLY A 38 0.63 2.63 18.79
N ASP A 39 1.22 3.45 17.90
CA ASP A 39 0.76 3.57 16.52
C ASP A 39 1.22 2.35 15.70
N ALA A 40 0.40 1.96 14.72
CA ALA A 40 0.76 0.88 13.79
C ALA A 40 1.13 1.49 12.43
N VAL A 41 2.35 1.24 11.94
CA VAL A 41 2.81 1.71 10.63
C VAL A 41 2.78 0.54 9.64
N HIS A 42 2.24 0.72 8.44
CA HIS A 42 2.16 -0.31 7.41
C HIS A 42 2.72 0.22 6.10
N LEU A 43 3.68 -0.47 5.48
CA LEU A 43 4.17 -0.13 4.15
C LEU A 43 3.19 -0.62 3.08
N LEU A 44 2.47 0.28 2.43
CA LEU A 44 1.46 -0.08 1.42
C LEU A 44 2.07 -0.33 0.03
N ARG A 45 3.09 0.45 -0.33
CA ARG A 45 3.73 0.37 -1.65
C ARG A 45 5.13 0.96 -1.60
N GLU A 46 6.05 0.33 -2.32
CA GLU A 46 7.34 0.90 -2.66
C GLU A 46 7.49 0.87 -4.18
N GLU A 47 7.97 1.97 -4.75
CA GLU A 47 8.13 2.09 -6.18
C GLU A 47 9.29 3.04 -6.51
N ARG A 48 10.02 2.70 -7.57
CA ARG A 48 11.07 3.56 -8.13
C ARG A 48 10.46 4.33 -9.29
N MET A 49 10.56 5.65 -9.24
CA MET A 49 10.04 6.50 -10.30
C MET A 49 10.91 7.74 -10.47
N PRO A 50 11.09 8.24 -11.70
CA PRO A 50 11.73 9.52 -11.91
C PRO A 50 10.79 10.66 -11.49
N LEU A 51 11.35 11.68 -10.85
CA LEU A 51 10.69 12.97 -10.61
C LEU A 51 11.52 14.09 -11.27
N ALA A 52 10.90 15.26 -11.46
CA ALA A 52 11.58 16.41 -12.04
C ALA A 52 12.85 16.75 -11.25
N GLY A 53 14.01 16.72 -11.91
CA GLY A 53 15.32 16.97 -11.29
C GLY A 53 15.86 15.83 -10.41
N VAL A 54 15.14 14.71 -10.25
CA VAL A 54 15.59 13.55 -9.48
C VAL A 54 15.28 12.24 -10.22
N PRO A 55 16.23 11.71 -11.01
CA PRO A 55 15.99 10.54 -11.86
C PRO A 55 15.87 9.23 -11.07
N ASP A 56 16.53 9.12 -9.92
CA ASP A 56 16.51 7.94 -9.04
C ASP A 56 15.80 8.27 -7.71
N CYS A 57 14.47 8.38 -7.77
CA CYS A 57 13.62 8.57 -6.60
C CYS A 57 12.92 7.27 -6.23
N VAL A 58 12.96 6.94 -4.93
CA VAL A 58 12.16 5.88 -4.34
C VAL A 58 11.00 6.51 -3.59
N ALA A 59 9.77 6.19 -4.01
CA ALA A 59 8.56 6.59 -3.32
C ALA A 59 8.05 5.42 -2.48
N ARG A 60 7.91 5.64 -1.17
CA ARG A 60 7.33 4.68 -0.22
C ARG A 60 6.06 5.24 0.36
N THR A 61 4.96 4.52 0.21
CA THR A 61 3.66 4.92 0.74
C THR A 61 3.30 4.07 1.93
N TYR A 62 2.93 4.71 3.03
CA TYR A 62 2.63 4.09 4.31
C TYR A 62 1.24 4.47 4.79
N ALA A 63 0.58 3.57 5.51
CA ALA A 63 -0.53 3.89 6.39
C ALA A 63 -0.02 3.91 7.84
N VAL A 64 -0.38 4.93 8.61
CA VAL A 64 -0.15 4.99 10.05
C VAL A 64 -1.51 5.04 10.74
N ILE A 65 -1.77 4.06 11.61
CA ILE A 65 -2.95 4.03 12.45
C ILE A 65 -2.58 4.67 13.79
N HIS A 66 -3.01 5.90 13.99
CA HIS A 66 -2.90 6.61 15.25
C HIS A 66 -4.04 6.22 16.18
N ARG A 67 -3.75 5.99 17.47
CA ARG A 67 -4.79 5.63 18.47
C ARG A 67 -4.82 6.57 19.69
N ARG A 68 -3.80 7.41 19.87
CA ARG A 68 -3.61 8.21 21.10
C ARG A 68 -4.66 9.30 21.33
N HIS A 69 -5.11 9.98 20.27
CA HIS A 69 -6.03 11.11 20.33
C HIS A 69 -7.31 10.85 19.52
N GLY A 70 -7.70 9.58 19.43
CA GLY A 70 -8.71 9.09 18.50
C GLY A 70 -8.08 8.16 17.46
N VAL A 71 -8.91 7.31 16.85
CA VAL A 71 -8.45 6.35 15.84
C VAL A 71 -8.49 7.00 14.47
N TYR A 72 -7.33 7.15 13.85
CA TYR A 72 -7.18 7.72 12.51
C TYR A 72 -6.17 6.94 11.70
N THR A 73 -6.42 6.82 10.40
CA THR A 73 -5.46 6.25 9.45
C THR A 73 -4.91 7.36 8.57
N HIS A 74 -3.65 7.72 8.76
CA HIS A 74 -2.93 8.67 7.93
C HIS A 74 -2.19 7.94 6.80
N ILE A 75 -2.30 8.44 5.58
CA ILE A 75 -1.57 7.91 4.43
C ILE A 75 -0.44 8.89 4.10
N TYR A 76 0.80 8.46 4.20
CA TYR A 76 1.98 9.24 3.89
C TYR A 76 2.69 8.67 2.66
N THR A 77 3.26 9.53 1.82
CA THR A 77 4.24 9.13 0.80
C THR A 77 5.56 9.81 1.09
N VAL A 78 6.61 9.01 1.32
CA VAL A 78 7.97 9.47 1.55
C VAL A 78 8.76 9.30 0.26
N LEU A 79 9.33 10.38 -0.22
CA LEU A 79 10.24 10.40 -1.37
C LEU A 79 11.67 10.42 -0.86
N GLU A 80 12.50 9.53 -1.38
CA GLU A 80 13.93 9.49 -1.08
C GLU A 80 14.73 9.56 -2.39
N SER A 81 15.60 10.56 -2.49
CA SER A 81 16.64 10.64 -3.51
C SER A 81 17.91 10.00 -2.98
N ARG A 82 18.39 8.92 -3.62
CA ARG A 82 19.68 8.31 -3.26
C ARG A 82 20.87 9.20 -3.62
N GLN A 83 20.74 10.00 -4.68
CA GLN A 83 21.82 10.86 -5.20
C GLN A 83 21.98 12.14 -4.37
N HIS A 84 20.87 12.71 -3.88
CA HIS A 84 20.88 14.02 -3.21
C HIS A 84 20.70 13.93 -1.69
N VAL A 85 20.61 12.72 -1.11
CA VAL A 85 20.32 12.50 0.32
C VAL A 85 19.13 13.35 0.80
N ARG A 86 18.16 13.56 -0.09
CA ARG A 86 16.99 14.41 0.15
C ARG A 86 15.80 13.50 0.43
N ARG A 87 15.10 13.79 1.53
CA ARG A 87 13.84 13.12 1.91
C ARG A 87 12.72 14.15 2.01
N VAL A 88 11.57 13.84 1.44
CA VAL A 88 10.37 14.68 1.53
C VAL A 88 9.17 13.81 1.84
N THR A 89 8.39 14.21 2.84
CA THR A 89 7.20 13.48 3.27
C THR A 89 5.94 14.25 2.90
N HIS A 90 5.03 13.57 2.23
CA HIS A 90 3.73 14.10 1.85
C HIS A 90 2.62 13.40 2.65
N LEU A 91 1.85 14.15 3.43
CA LEU A 91 0.57 13.64 3.95
C LEU A 91 -0.44 13.66 2.81
N ARG A 92 -0.88 12.47 2.40
CA ARG A 92 -1.73 12.28 1.21
C ARG A 92 -3.19 12.29 1.57
N ARG A 93 -3.55 11.67 2.70
CA ARG A 93 -4.94 11.53 3.14
C ARG A 93 -4.99 11.22 4.62
N VAL A 94 -6.10 11.60 5.24
CA VAL A 94 -6.49 11.19 6.59
C VAL A 94 -7.86 10.52 6.48
N LEU A 95 -7.99 9.35 7.10
CA LEU A 95 -9.25 8.60 7.21
C LEU A 95 -9.60 8.48 8.69
N ALA A 96 -10.89 8.62 9.02
CA ALA A 96 -11.38 8.37 10.36
C ALA A 96 -11.46 6.86 10.63
N GLY A 97 -11.03 6.43 11.81
CA GLY A 97 -11.00 5.03 12.22
C GLY A 97 -9.79 4.25 11.69
N GLU A 98 -9.83 2.94 11.96
CA GLU A 98 -8.84 1.98 11.50
C GLU A 98 -9.22 1.49 10.10
N GLN A 99 -8.64 2.13 9.08
CA GLN A 99 -9.07 2.04 7.69
C GLN A 99 -7.95 1.53 6.79
N LEU A 100 -7.22 0.50 7.24
CA LEU A 100 -6.07 -0.06 6.49
C LEU A 100 -6.48 -0.62 5.13
N ALA A 101 -7.59 -1.37 5.06
CA ALA A 101 -8.09 -1.93 3.80
C ALA A 101 -8.47 -0.82 2.80
N ALA A 102 -9.15 0.23 3.27
CA ALA A 102 -9.49 1.39 2.43
C ALA A 102 -8.24 2.16 1.98
N ALA A 103 -7.21 2.26 2.84
CA ALA A 103 -5.93 2.85 2.48
C ALA A 103 -5.22 2.03 1.39
N ARG A 104 -5.17 0.70 1.51
CA ARG A 104 -4.61 -0.19 0.47
C ARG A 104 -5.35 -0.03 -0.85
N ALA A 105 -6.68 -0.12 -0.85
CA ALA A 105 -7.48 0.05 -2.06
C ALA A 105 -7.27 1.43 -2.71
N TRP A 106 -7.03 2.46 -1.91
CA TRP A 106 -6.72 3.80 -2.40
C TRP A 106 -5.36 3.90 -3.10
N VAL A 107 -4.34 3.24 -2.55
CA VAL A 107 -2.99 3.13 -3.15
C VAL A 107 -3.00 2.27 -4.41
N LEU A 108 -3.72 1.13 -4.40
CA LEU A 108 -3.87 0.27 -5.56
C LEU A 108 -4.52 0.98 -6.76
N ALA A 109 -5.41 1.93 -6.50
CA ALA A 109 -5.99 2.80 -7.52
C ALA A 109 -5.03 3.89 -8.05
N GLY A 110 -3.75 3.90 -7.65
CA GLY A 110 -2.72 4.84 -8.12
C GLY A 110 -2.84 6.28 -7.60
N ARG A 111 -3.74 6.53 -6.64
CA ARG A 111 -4.06 7.89 -6.19
C ARG A 111 -2.98 8.51 -5.28
N HIS A 112 -2.05 7.70 -4.77
CA HIS A 112 -0.94 8.15 -3.94
C HIS A 112 0.09 8.99 -4.71
N LEU A 113 0.16 8.87 -6.04
CA LEU A 113 1.21 9.49 -6.85
C LEU A 113 0.90 10.91 -7.36
N GLY A 114 -0.33 11.39 -7.18
CA GLY A 114 -0.71 12.71 -7.70
C GLY A 114 0.11 13.85 -7.06
N ARG A 115 0.68 14.76 -7.85
CA ARG A 115 1.38 15.96 -7.35
C ARG A 115 2.55 15.67 -6.38
N LEU A 116 3.30 14.59 -6.59
CA LEU A 116 4.54 14.34 -5.85
C LEU A 116 5.65 15.25 -6.38
N ALA A 117 6.41 15.85 -5.47
CA ALA A 117 7.56 16.70 -5.76
C ALA A 117 8.52 16.69 -4.57
N PHE A 118 9.80 17.00 -4.84
CA PHE A 118 10.78 17.23 -3.79
C PHE A 118 10.73 18.68 -3.30
#